data_AF-A0A1H4QMF8-F1
#
_entry.id   AF-A0A1H4QMF8-F1
#
_cell.length_a   1.000
_cell.length_b   1.000
_cell.length_c   1.000
_cell.angle_alpha   90.00
_cell.angle_beta   90.00
_cell.angle_gamma   90.00
#
_symmetry.space_group_name_H-M   'P 1'
#
loop_
_entity.id
_entity.type
_entity.pdbx_description
1 polymer ?
#
loop_
_entity_poly.entity_id
_entity_poly.type
_entity_poly.pdbx_seq_one_letter_code
_entity_poly.pdbx_strand_id
1 'polypeptide(L)'
;MGLVLPSIIDEALDLIGVNWPNVDEDDYFEMATSMRDFADQFEGNGGNAHKAVTRILSSSEGWAVESMQKHWSHVKVNHLEKIPEVARLFADACDGVGQIIRGMKVKAGVELAVLAGTIVAELAAAPVTLGLSAAAAAGEIALMRTIVKRLVDEAVDQIVDALIAKVTEPVTGKLQQLISDMVLDLAEGAFNPGDNPGGMQLASAGDSDSGGSGGGGKKTVIDHVEFEEGAGHVSRQGSDLGSQSRIHLGKSKHTFGRTKGKDVFTKAFDGILEDAIDGMEKAAKKVSDHVTDTIPERVKAASRHQKRKDHDVGDEADKVDVKKAKHDDDTPMYLLSDDGSIRQLHHDGTTSPVHHTDSSGVNDVLGNKAWYPWNNKGEKQRKNKPGNGTVNSTKVAPGSTDLARAAQLGRYANRTERPDSYVPGGNYASALHDDGKGNRFILVGASGEAHSERSIGHPLIKNGHEGNVRELYTEREPCQKNPKCDKYLAREFPDDLQVTHSSKYDQSEKDLNGDELSKYKKDREHRAYVKWLHDQWDQHGVSGGRTDTVMNLSPSDNKFVP
;
A
#
# COMPACT_ATOMS: atom_id res chain seq x y z
N MET A 1 -10.08 -5.91 -46.38
CA MET A 1 -9.89 -5.85 -47.84
C MET A 1 -10.93 -4.90 -48.38
N GLY A 2 -10.51 -3.70 -48.78
CA GLY A 2 -11.39 -2.67 -49.32
C GLY A 2 -12.18 -3.17 -50.52
N LEU A 3 -13.36 -2.59 -50.74
CA LEU A 3 -14.19 -2.95 -51.89
C LEU A 3 -13.49 -2.56 -53.19
N VAL A 4 -13.09 -3.57 -53.98
CA VAL A 4 -12.57 -3.39 -55.34
C VAL A 4 -13.75 -3.24 -56.30
N LEU A 5 -13.71 -2.19 -57.13
CA LEU A 5 -14.77 -1.93 -58.11
C LEU A 5 -14.80 -3.05 -59.18
N PRO A 6 -15.98 -3.48 -59.65
CA PRO A 6 -16.09 -4.39 -60.81
C PRO A 6 -15.29 -3.89 -62.04
N SER A 7 -14.68 -4.78 -62.83
CA SER A 7 -13.74 -4.39 -63.92
C SER A 7 -14.33 -3.42 -64.97
N ILE A 8 -15.64 -3.49 -65.19
CA ILE A 8 -16.36 -2.59 -66.11
C ILE A 8 -16.39 -1.13 -65.63
N ILE A 9 -16.21 -0.89 -64.32
CA ILE A 9 -16.15 0.44 -63.71
C ILE A 9 -14.73 1.00 -63.82
N ASP A 10 -13.69 0.17 -63.64
CA ASP A 10 -12.29 0.58 -63.85
C ASP A 10 -12.06 1.00 -65.30
N GLU A 11 -12.57 0.23 -66.27
CA GLU A 11 -12.55 0.57 -67.70
C GLU A 11 -13.31 1.88 -67.99
N ALA A 12 -14.42 2.14 -67.30
CA ALA A 12 -15.19 3.37 -67.45
C ALA A 12 -14.49 4.59 -66.83
N LEU A 13 -13.86 4.44 -65.67
CA LEU A 13 -13.08 5.49 -64.99
C LEU A 13 -11.83 5.87 -65.81
N ASP A 14 -11.14 4.88 -66.39
CA ASP A 14 -10.04 5.08 -67.32
C ASP A 14 -10.51 5.77 -68.62
N LEU A 15 -11.67 5.38 -69.15
CA LEU A 15 -12.26 5.96 -70.36
C LEU A 15 -12.62 7.45 -70.20
N ILE A 16 -13.14 7.84 -69.04
CA ILE A 16 -13.47 9.25 -68.75
C ILE A 16 -12.26 10.05 -68.24
N GLY A 17 -11.13 9.40 -67.97
CA GLY A 17 -9.90 10.02 -67.45
C GLY A 17 -10.05 10.65 -66.07
N VAL A 18 -10.94 10.11 -65.22
CA VAL A 18 -11.16 10.59 -63.85
C VAL A 18 -10.74 9.50 -62.88
N ASN A 19 -9.79 9.82 -62.02
CA ASN A 19 -9.36 8.92 -60.95
C ASN A 19 -10.34 9.01 -59.77
N TRP A 20 -10.89 7.88 -59.33
CA TRP A 20 -11.61 7.81 -58.06
C TRP A 20 -10.63 8.02 -56.91
N PRO A 21 -10.99 8.74 -55.83
CA PRO A 21 -10.11 8.90 -54.67
C PRO A 21 -9.68 7.54 -54.10
N ASN A 22 -8.38 7.26 -54.08
CA ASN A 22 -7.82 6.01 -53.55
C ASN A 22 -7.76 6.04 -52.01
N VAL A 23 -8.94 6.00 -51.40
CA VAL A 23 -9.15 6.06 -49.96
C VAL A 23 -9.57 4.68 -49.49
N ASP A 24 -8.87 4.12 -48.50
CA ASP A 24 -9.21 2.83 -47.91
C ASP A 24 -10.13 3.03 -46.70
N GLU A 25 -11.40 2.65 -46.82
CA GLU A 25 -12.34 2.66 -45.70
C GLU A 25 -11.90 1.75 -44.54
N ASP A 26 -11.12 0.70 -44.85
CA ASP A 26 -10.63 -0.25 -43.85
C ASP A 26 -9.64 0.41 -42.89
N ASP A 27 -8.88 1.41 -43.33
CA ASP A 27 -7.96 2.15 -42.44
C ASP A 27 -8.77 2.90 -41.34
N TYR A 28 -9.97 3.41 -41.66
CA TYR A 28 -10.84 4.04 -40.65
C TYR A 28 -11.42 3.04 -39.66
N PHE A 29 -11.84 1.86 -40.14
CA PHE A 29 -12.31 0.78 -39.27
C PHE A 29 -11.19 0.21 -38.39
N GLU A 30 -9.98 0.09 -38.92
CA GLU A 30 -8.82 -0.33 -38.15
C GLU A 30 -8.45 0.70 -37.08
N MET A 31 -8.49 1.99 -37.42
CA MET A 31 -8.27 3.07 -36.46
C MET A 31 -9.33 3.06 -35.35
N ALA A 32 -10.61 2.87 -35.69
CA ALA A 32 -11.70 2.75 -34.73
C ALA A 32 -11.52 1.55 -33.80
N THR A 33 -11.15 0.39 -34.35
CA THR A 33 -10.86 -0.82 -33.56
C THR A 33 -9.72 -0.58 -32.59
N SER A 34 -8.61 -0.02 -33.07
CA SER A 34 -7.44 0.27 -32.24
C SER A 34 -7.72 1.30 -31.13
N MET A 35 -8.64 2.24 -31.36
CA MET A 35 -9.10 3.20 -30.35
C MET A 35 -9.99 2.55 -29.28
N ARG A 36 -10.81 1.57 -29.65
CA ARG A 36 -11.57 0.76 -28.69
C ARG A 36 -10.66 -0.15 -27.87
N ASP A 37 -9.69 -0.81 -28.51
CA ASP A 37 -8.69 -1.61 -27.81
C ASP A 37 -7.90 -0.75 -26.80
N PHE A 38 -7.52 0.47 -27.20
CA PHE A 38 -6.93 1.45 -26.29
C PHE A 38 -7.84 1.72 -25.09
N ALA A 39 -9.12 2.06 -25.33
CA ALA A 39 -10.08 2.37 -24.27
C ALA A 39 -10.24 1.20 -23.28
N ASP A 40 -10.36 -0.03 -23.78
CA ASP A 40 -10.58 -1.23 -22.97
C ASP A 40 -9.33 -1.60 -22.14
N GLN A 41 -8.14 -1.52 -22.74
CA GLN A 41 -6.88 -1.75 -22.02
C GLN A 41 -6.61 -0.65 -20.99
N PHE A 42 -6.92 0.61 -21.31
CA PHE A 42 -6.76 1.73 -20.40
C PHE A 42 -7.69 1.59 -19.18
N GLU A 43 -8.95 1.26 -19.40
CA GLU A 43 -9.95 1.02 -18.34
C GLU A 43 -9.57 -0.19 -17.47
N GLY A 44 -9.15 -1.31 -18.08
CA GLY A 44 -8.73 -2.51 -17.37
C GLY A 44 -7.52 -2.25 -16.44
N ASN A 45 -6.47 -1.60 -16.96
CA ASN A 45 -5.29 -1.26 -16.17
C ASN A 45 -5.59 -0.18 -15.12
N GLY A 46 -6.46 0.79 -15.43
CA GLY A 46 -6.96 1.77 -14.46
C GLY A 46 -7.71 1.11 -13.29
N GLY A 47 -8.51 0.08 -13.58
CA GLY A 47 -9.17 -0.73 -12.56
C GLY A 47 -8.18 -1.49 -11.67
N ASN A 48 -7.09 -2.02 -12.23
CA ASN A 48 -6.05 -2.68 -11.46
C ASN A 48 -5.26 -1.70 -10.57
N ALA A 49 -4.94 -0.51 -11.09
CA ALA A 49 -4.36 0.58 -10.29
C ALA A 49 -5.29 0.97 -9.14
N HIS A 50 -6.61 1.02 -9.37
CA HIS A 50 -7.60 1.31 -8.33
C HIS A 50 -7.61 0.28 -7.21
N LYS A 51 -7.49 -1.01 -7.54
CA LYS A 51 -7.37 -2.08 -6.54
C LYS A 51 -6.09 -1.93 -5.73
N ALA A 52 -4.96 -1.64 -6.37
CA ALA A 52 -3.68 -1.45 -5.70
C ALA A 52 -3.72 -0.25 -4.73
N VAL A 53 -4.27 0.89 -5.16
CA VAL A 53 -4.44 2.06 -4.29
C VAL A 53 -5.42 1.77 -3.15
N THR A 54 -6.53 1.09 -3.41
CA THR A 54 -7.51 0.76 -2.37
C THR A 54 -6.92 -0.15 -1.30
N ARG A 55 -6.04 -1.08 -1.69
CA ARG A 55 -5.30 -1.93 -0.74
C ARG A 55 -4.43 -1.09 0.20
N ILE A 56 -3.65 -0.14 -0.34
CA ILE A 56 -2.84 0.80 0.46
C ILE A 56 -3.73 1.59 1.42
N LEU A 57 -4.87 2.10 0.93
CA LEU A 57 -5.78 2.89 1.76
C LEU A 57 -6.46 2.06 2.85
N SER A 58 -6.67 0.76 2.63
CA SER A 58 -7.32 -0.13 3.60
C SER A 58 -6.42 -0.62 4.73
N SER A 59 -5.09 -0.54 4.56
CA SER A 59 -4.14 -0.99 5.58
C SER A 59 -3.80 0.07 6.63
N SER A 60 -4.32 1.29 6.47
CA SER A 60 -3.93 2.44 7.28
C SER A 60 -5.11 3.36 7.57
N GLU A 61 -5.04 4.11 8.66
CA GLU A 61 -6.07 5.05 9.10
C GLU A 61 -5.46 6.41 9.43
N GLY A 62 -6.21 7.49 9.19
CA GLY A 62 -5.81 8.85 9.55
C GLY A 62 -5.91 9.85 8.40
N TRP A 63 -5.58 11.11 8.69
CA TRP A 63 -5.81 12.25 7.78
C TRP A 63 -5.08 12.14 6.43
N ALA A 64 -3.87 11.57 6.41
CA ALA A 64 -3.12 11.35 5.17
C ALA A 64 -3.81 10.33 4.24
N VAL A 65 -4.40 9.28 4.83
CA VAL A 65 -5.16 8.25 4.11
C VAL A 65 -6.44 8.84 3.53
N GLU A 66 -7.18 9.62 4.32
CA GLU A 66 -8.41 10.29 3.87
C GLU A 66 -8.16 11.29 2.73
N SER A 67 -7.08 12.08 2.83
CA SER A 67 -6.67 13.00 1.76
C SER A 67 -6.28 12.25 0.49
N MET A 68 -5.53 11.14 0.62
CA MET A 68 -5.14 10.31 -0.51
C MET A 68 -6.36 9.64 -1.14
N GLN A 69 -7.32 9.15 -0.35
CA GLN A 69 -8.57 8.57 -0.83
C GLN A 69 -9.41 9.57 -1.61
N LYS A 70 -9.49 10.81 -1.12
CA LYS A 70 -10.19 11.91 -1.81
C LYS A 70 -9.51 12.24 -3.15
N HIS A 71 -8.18 12.37 -3.15
CA HIS A 71 -7.40 12.60 -4.38
C HIS A 71 -7.56 11.46 -5.39
N TRP A 72 -7.45 10.21 -4.94
CA TRP A 72 -7.58 9.05 -5.82
C TRP A 72 -8.98 8.92 -6.42
N SER A 73 -10.02 9.18 -5.62
CA SER A 73 -11.40 9.22 -6.11
C SER A 73 -11.56 10.27 -7.21
N HIS A 74 -10.94 11.45 -7.03
CA HIS A 74 -10.95 12.51 -8.03
C HIS A 74 -10.22 12.09 -9.32
N VAL A 75 -9.01 11.52 -9.21
CA VAL A 75 -8.24 11.01 -10.36
C VAL A 75 -9.00 9.94 -11.13
N LYS A 76 -9.68 9.03 -10.42
CA LYS A 76 -10.48 7.98 -11.03
C LYS A 76 -11.63 8.56 -11.87
N VAL A 77 -12.48 9.36 -11.24
CA VAL A 77 -13.69 9.91 -11.86
C VAL A 77 -13.35 10.91 -12.98
N ASN A 78 -12.34 11.75 -12.78
CA ASN A 78 -12.04 12.83 -13.71
C ASN A 78 -11.03 12.47 -14.80
N HIS A 79 -10.24 11.40 -14.65
CA HIS A 79 -9.20 11.07 -15.63
C HIS A 79 -9.30 9.64 -16.12
N LEU A 80 -9.37 8.65 -15.22
CA LEU A 80 -9.38 7.24 -15.63
C LEU A 80 -10.65 6.84 -16.37
N GLU A 81 -11.81 7.37 -15.96
CA GLU A 81 -13.11 7.04 -16.58
C GLU A 81 -13.37 7.85 -17.86
N LYS A 82 -12.88 9.10 -17.94
CA LYS A 82 -13.17 10.00 -19.07
C LYS A 82 -12.30 9.76 -20.31
N ILE A 83 -11.05 9.29 -20.16
CA ILE A 83 -10.17 9.01 -21.32
C ILE A 83 -10.76 7.91 -22.22
N PRO A 84 -11.20 6.74 -21.69
CA PRO A 84 -11.88 5.72 -22.48
C PRO A 84 -13.15 6.21 -23.17
N GLU A 85 -13.93 7.09 -22.54
CA GLU A 85 -15.13 7.69 -23.13
C GLU A 85 -14.79 8.51 -24.38
N VAL A 86 -13.77 9.37 -24.31
CA VAL A 86 -13.33 10.19 -25.44
C VAL A 86 -12.75 9.33 -26.57
N ALA A 87 -11.98 8.29 -26.23
CA ALA A 87 -11.46 7.34 -27.21
C ALA A 87 -12.56 6.58 -27.96
N ARG A 88 -13.62 6.16 -27.24
CA ARG A 88 -14.79 5.49 -27.85
C ARG A 88 -15.57 6.45 -28.76
N LEU A 89 -15.74 7.71 -28.36
CA LEU A 89 -16.36 8.72 -29.20
C LEU A 89 -15.57 8.98 -30.49
N PHE A 90 -14.23 9.03 -30.39
CA PHE A 90 -13.36 9.12 -31.56
C PHE A 90 -13.46 7.88 -32.45
N ALA A 91 -13.54 6.68 -31.88
CA ALA A 91 -13.76 5.44 -32.62
C ALA A 91 -15.10 5.46 -33.39
N ASP A 92 -16.17 5.95 -32.77
CA ASP A 92 -17.49 6.07 -33.41
C ASP A 92 -17.54 7.11 -34.52
N ALA A 93 -16.65 8.11 -34.48
CA ALA A 93 -16.45 9.04 -35.59
C ALA A 93 -15.74 8.36 -36.76
N CYS A 94 -14.66 7.61 -36.47
CA CYS A 94 -13.91 6.85 -37.48
C CYS A 94 -14.80 5.83 -38.19
N ASP A 95 -15.64 5.09 -37.46
CA ASP A 95 -16.62 4.17 -38.05
C ASP A 95 -17.64 4.90 -38.94
N GLY A 96 -18.07 6.09 -38.53
CA GLY A 96 -18.98 6.91 -39.33
C GLY A 96 -18.37 7.30 -40.68
N VAL A 97 -17.13 7.78 -40.66
CA VAL A 97 -16.37 8.11 -41.88
C VAL A 97 -16.18 6.88 -42.77
N GLY A 98 -15.74 5.75 -42.19
CA GLY A 98 -15.58 4.49 -42.92
C GLY A 98 -16.88 4.00 -43.57
N GLN A 99 -18.02 4.09 -42.86
CA GLN A 99 -19.34 3.70 -43.40
C GLN A 99 -19.78 4.59 -44.55
N ILE A 100 -19.57 5.92 -44.46
CA ILE A 100 -19.92 6.86 -45.53
C ILE A 100 -19.08 6.58 -46.78
N ILE A 101 -17.75 6.43 -46.63
CA ILE A 101 -16.85 6.11 -47.77
C ILE A 101 -17.28 4.80 -48.43
N ARG A 102 -17.53 3.76 -47.63
CA ARG A 102 -17.99 2.45 -48.13
C ARG A 102 -19.32 2.56 -48.89
N GLY A 103 -20.30 3.28 -48.31
CA GLY A 103 -21.61 3.49 -48.94
C GLY A 103 -21.52 4.25 -50.26
N MET A 104 -20.67 5.27 -50.31
CA MET A 104 -20.47 6.08 -51.51
C MET A 104 -19.73 5.33 -52.61
N LYS A 105 -18.76 4.46 -52.27
CA LYS A 105 -18.16 3.52 -53.23
C LYS A 105 -19.20 2.58 -53.85
N VAL A 106 -20.13 2.04 -53.05
CA VAL A 106 -21.22 1.20 -53.56
C VAL A 106 -22.15 1.99 -54.49
N LYS A 107 -22.55 3.21 -54.08
CA LYS A 107 -23.42 4.09 -54.87
C LYS A 107 -22.77 4.47 -56.22
N ALA A 108 -21.49 4.83 -56.19
CA ALA A 108 -20.70 5.07 -57.39
C ALA A 108 -20.62 3.83 -58.28
N GLY A 109 -20.38 2.65 -57.70
CA GLY A 109 -20.37 1.40 -58.46
C GLY A 109 -21.68 1.13 -59.20
N VAL A 110 -22.83 1.38 -58.57
CA VAL A 110 -24.14 1.19 -59.21
C VAL A 110 -24.41 2.23 -60.30
N GLU A 111 -24.27 3.53 -60.00
CA GLU A 111 -24.57 4.61 -60.96
C GLU A 111 -23.61 4.59 -62.16
N LEU A 112 -22.32 4.32 -61.93
CA LEU A 112 -21.31 4.26 -63.00
C LEU A 112 -21.43 2.98 -63.83
N ALA A 113 -21.74 1.81 -63.24
CA ALA A 113 -21.89 0.58 -64.01
C ALA A 113 -23.04 0.64 -65.03
N VAL A 114 -24.16 1.29 -64.67
CA VAL A 114 -25.29 1.47 -65.57
C VAL A 114 -24.89 2.32 -66.78
N LEU A 115 -24.26 3.48 -66.54
CA LEU A 115 -23.80 4.37 -67.60
C LEU A 115 -22.66 3.77 -68.41
N ALA A 116 -21.73 3.05 -67.78
CA ALA A 116 -20.62 2.39 -68.45
C ALA A 116 -21.13 1.32 -69.43
N GLY A 117 -22.13 0.54 -69.01
CA GLY A 117 -22.79 -0.42 -69.88
C GLY A 117 -23.40 0.22 -71.12
N THR A 118 -24.02 1.40 -70.97
CA THR A 118 -24.57 2.17 -72.10
C THR A 118 -23.49 2.62 -73.06
N ILE A 119 -22.42 3.24 -72.54
CA ILE A 119 -21.30 3.74 -73.37
C ILE A 119 -20.61 2.60 -74.13
N VAL A 120 -20.39 1.44 -73.51
CA VAL A 120 -19.79 0.28 -74.19
C VAL A 120 -20.68 -0.18 -75.34
N ALA A 121 -22.00 -0.20 -75.16
CA ALA A 121 -22.94 -0.55 -76.23
C ALA A 121 -22.95 0.51 -77.36
N GLU A 122 -22.89 1.80 -77.03
CA GLU A 122 -22.85 2.90 -77.98
C GLU A 122 -21.56 2.95 -78.80
N LEU A 123 -20.41 2.69 -78.17
CA LEU A 123 -19.11 2.59 -78.83
C LEU A 123 -19.01 1.34 -79.70
N ALA A 124 -19.57 0.20 -79.27
CA ALA A 124 -19.66 -1.00 -80.10
C ALA A 124 -20.55 -0.79 -81.34
N ALA A 125 -21.58 0.07 -81.24
CA ALA A 125 -22.45 0.44 -82.35
C ALA A 125 -21.85 1.53 -83.27
N ALA A 126 -20.79 2.23 -82.86
CA ALA A 126 -20.22 3.38 -83.56
C ALA A 126 -19.82 3.13 -85.05
N PRO A 127 -19.26 1.95 -85.42
CA PRO A 127 -18.97 1.67 -86.84
C PRO A 127 -20.23 1.57 -87.71
N VAL A 128 -21.34 1.14 -87.14
CA VAL A 128 -22.62 0.93 -87.84
C VAL A 128 -23.44 2.22 -87.90
N THR A 129 -23.30 3.10 -86.89
CA THR A 129 -24.01 4.38 -86.80
C THR A 129 -23.24 5.56 -87.40
N LEU A 130 -22.14 5.31 -88.12
CA LEU A 130 -21.27 6.33 -88.72
C LEU A 130 -20.74 7.35 -87.69
N GLY A 131 -20.49 6.91 -86.45
CA GLY A 131 -19.97 7.76 -85.38
C GLY A 131 -21.00 8.63 -84.66
N LEU A 132 -22.30 8.57 -85.03
CA LEU A 132 -23.35 9.28 -84.29
C LEU A 132 -23.52 8.76 -82.86
N SER A 133 -23.42 7.43 -82.64
CA SER A 133 -23.45 6.87 -81.28
C SER A 133 -22.17 7.17 -80.49
N ALA A 134 -21.04 7.45 -81.16
CA ALA A 134 -19.85 7.95 -80.47
C ALA A 134 -20.01 9.40 -79.97
N ALA A 135 -20.83 10.22 -80.63
CA ALA A 135 -21.17 11.55 -80.15
C ALA A 135 -22.13 11.51 -78.94
N ALA A 136 -23.06 10.55 -78.91
CA ALA A 136 -23.88 10.26 -77.73
C ALA A 136 -22.99 9.84 -76.54
N ALA A 137 -22.07 8.91 -76.77
CA ALA A 137 -21.10 8.46 -75.77
C ALA A 137 -20.26 9.61 -75.19
N ALA A 138 -19.87 10.60 -76.00
CA ALA A 138 -19.15 11.78 -75.49
C ALA A 138 -19.99 12.63 -74.51
N GLY A 139 -21.31 12.73 -74.73
CA GLY A 139 -22.24 13.38 -73.80
C GLY A 139 -22.40 12.57 -72.51
N GLU A 140 -22.49 11.25 -72.61
CA GLU A 140 -22.57 10.34 -71.46
C GLU A 140 -21.27 10.34 -70.62
N ILE A 141 -20.10 10.46 -71.25
CA ILE A 141 -18.80 10.66 -70.57
C ILE A 141 -18.82 11.94 -69.72
N ALA A 142 -19.36 13.04 -70.25
CA ALA A 142 -19.48 14.30 -69.50
C ALA A 142 -20.45 14.16 -68.31
N LEU A 143 -21.53 13.38 -68.48
CA LEU A 143 -22.47 13.06 -67.41
C LEU A 143 -21.80 12.21 -66.31
N MET A 144 -21.01 11.18 -66.67
CA MET A 144 -20.24 10.39 -65.70
C MET A 144 -19.30 11.26 -64.87
N ARG A 145 -18.56 12.19 -65.50
CA ARG A 145 -17.69 13.13 -64.77
C ARG A 145 -18.48 13.99 -63.78
N THR A 146 -19.71 14.36 -64.12
CA THR A 146 -20.60 15.13 -63.25
C THR A 146 -21.13 14.30 -62.10
N ILE A 147 -21.48 13.03 -62.36
CA ILE A 147 -21.91 12.06 -61.36
C ILE A 147 -20.78 11.80 -60.35
N VAL A 148 -19.56 11.55 -60.81
CA VAL A 148 -18.40 11.35 -59.92
C VAL A 148 -18.18 12.57 -59.03
N LYS A 149 -18.18 13.78 -59.59
CA LYS A 149 -18.05 15.02 -58.79
C LYS A 149 -19.16 15.14 -57.75
N ARG A 150 -20.42 14.96 -58.16
CA ARG A 150 -21.60 15.01 -57.26
C ARG A 150 -21.48 13.99 -56.13
N LEU A 151 -21.05 12.77 -56.42
CA LEU A 151 -20.87 11.71 -55.43
C LEU A 151 -19.69 12.01 -54.49
N VAL A 152 -18.60 12.56 -54.99
CA VAL A 152 -17.48 12.99 -54.15
C VAL A 152 -17.91 14.13 -53.23
N ASP A 153 -18.58 15.16 -53.75
CA ASP A 153 -19.08 16.30 -52.98
C ASP A 153 -20.10 15.85 -51.91
N GLU A 154 -21.05 14.97 -52.28
CA GLU A 154 -22.02 14.38 -51.35
C GLU A 154 -21.34 13.57 -50.22
N ALA A 155 -20.26 12.85 -50.54
CA ALA A 155 -19.48 12.11 -49.56
C ALA A 155 -18.71 13.06 -48.62
N VAL A 156 -18.08 14.11 -49.18
CA VAL A 156 -17.39 15.15 -48.40
C VAL A 156 -18.37 15.80 -47.42
N ASP A 157 -19.54 16.23 -47.88
CA ASP A 157 -20.54 16.90 -47.03
C ASP A 157 -21.01 15.99 -45.87
N GLN A 158 -21.30 14.72 -46.15
CA GLN A 158 -21.71 13.77 -45.10
C GLN A 158 -20.58 13.47 -44.10
N ILE A 159 -19.33 13.38 -44.58
CA ILE A 159 -18.15 13.16 -43.72
C ILE A 159 -17.90 14.39 -42.86
N VAL A 160 -18.02 15.59 -43.43
CA VAL A 160 -17.95 16.87 -42.73
C VAL A 160 -18.99 16.90 -41.61
N ASP A 161 -20.26 16.59 -41.90
CA ASP A 161 -21.33 16.57 -40.90
C ASP A 161 -21.05 15.55 -39.78
N ALA A 162 -20.59 14.34 -40.13
CA ALA A 162 -20.25 13.31 -39.17
C ALA A 162 -19.07 13.71 -38.27
N LEU A 163 -18.03 14.36 -38.83
CA LEU A 163 -16.85 14.82 -38.10
C LEU A 163 -17.13 16.07 -37.25
N ILE A 164 -17.96 17.00 -37.72
CA ILE A 164 -18.41 18.14 -36.92
C ILE A 164 -19.20 17.65 -35.71
N ALA A 165 -20.17 16.75 -35.93
CA ALA A 165 -21.03 16.23 -34.88
C ALA A 165 -20.28 15.38 -33.84
N LYS A 166 -19.23 14.66 -34.22
CA LYS A 166 -18.57 13.67 -33.34
C LYS A 166 -17.14 13.98 -32.94
N VAL A 167 -16.40 14.84 -33.65
CA VAL A 167 -14.97 15.08 -33.39
C VAL A 167 -14.71 16.53 -33.01
N THR A 168 -15.20 17.46 -33.82
CA THR A 168 -14.79 18.87 -33.77
C THR A 168 -15.10 19.50 -32.42
N GLU A 169 -16.33 19.37 -31.91
CA GLU A 169 -16.68 19.92 -30.60
C GLU A 169 -16.55 18.89 -29.46
N PRO A 170 -17.08 17.66 -29.58
CA PRO A 170 -17.18 16.80 -28.42
C PRO A 170 -15.91 16.01 -28.13
N VAL A 171 -15.04 15.71 -29.10
CA VAL A 171 -13.74 15.06 -28.82
C VAL A 171 -12.69 16.11 -28.46
N THR A 172 -12.48 17.13 -29.30
CA THR A 172 -11.39 18.10 -29.06
C THR A 172 -11.67 18.94 -27.81
N GLY A 173 -12.92 19.37 -27.60
CA GLY A 173 -13.32 20.16 -26.43
C GLY A 173 -13.19 19.36 -25.14
N LYS A 174 -13.70 18.13 -25.11
CA LYS A 174 -13.53 17.23 -23.95
C LYS A 174 -12.05 16.95 -23.70
N LEU A 175 -11.25 16.76 -24.74
CA LEU A 175 -9.83 16.46 -24.60
C LEU A 175 -9.01 17.64 -24.08
N GLN A 176 -9.29 18.85 -24.57
CA GLN A 176 -8.66 20.08 -24.06
C GLN A 176 -9.05 20.32 -22.60
N GLN A 177 -10.33 20.16 -22.25
CA GLN A 177 -10.80 20.23 -20.86
C GLN A 177 -10.12 19.16 -20.01
N LEU A 178 -10.09 17.91 -20.45
CA LEU A 178 -9.42 16.82 -19.74
C LEU A 178 -7.95 17.09 -19.50
N ILE A 179 -7.23 17.57 -20.51
CA ILE A 179 -5.80 17.88 -20.39
C ILE A 179 -5.61 19.08 -19.45
N SER A 180 -6.45 20.09 -19.53
CA SER A 180 -6.41 21.26 -18.65
C SER A 180 -6.69 20.88 -17.20
N ASP A 181 -7.79 20.16 -16.97
CA ASP A 181 -8.20 19.64 -15.67
C ASP A 181 -7.10 18.72 -15.11
N MET A 182 -6.51 17.84 -15.92
CA MET A 182 -5.36 17.05 -15.48
C MET A 182 -4.17 17.92 -15.10
N VAL A 183 -3.80 18.92 -15.90
CA VAL A 183 -2.64 19.77 -15.56
C VAL A 183 -2.88 20.49 -14.25
N LEU A 184 -4.09 21.01 -14.05
CA LEU A 184 -4.48 21.69 -12.81
C LEU A 184 -4.55 20.68 -11.66
N ASP A 185 -5.33 19.61 -11.75
CA ASP A 185 -5.52 18.60 -10.72
C ASP A 185 -4.25 17.83 -10.36
N LEU A 186 -3.34 17.60 -11.31
CA LEU A 186 -2.06 16.93 -11.05
C LEU A 186 -1.03 17.89 -10.43
N ALA A 187 -1.12 19.19 -10.74
CA ALA A 187 -0.26 20.23 -10.14
C ALA A 187 -0.79 20.70 -8.76
N GLU A 188 -2.10 20.82 -8.60
CA GLU A 188 -2.83 21.34 -7.43
C GLU A 188 -3.26 20.22 -6.46
N GLY A 189 -3.68 19.05 -6.97
CA GLY A 189 -4.09 17.87 -6.19
C GLY A 189 -2.92 17.05 -5.63
N ALA A 190 -1.74 17.64 -5.70
CA ALA A 190 -0.57 17.26 -4.96
C ALA A 190 -0.85 17.22 -3.44
N PHE A 191 -1.36 16.10 -2.89
CA PHE A 191 -1.41 15.94 -1.43
C PHE A 191 0.02 16.01 -0.88
N ASN A 192 0.35 17.14 -0.25
CA ASN A 192 1.62 17.34 0.42
C ASN A 192 1.41 16.96 1.88
N PRO A 193 2.10 15.92 2.39
CA PRO A 193 2.18 15.69 3.82
C PRO A 193 2.97 16.87 4.43
N GLY A 194 2.25 17.95 4.75
CA GLY A 194 2.81 19.17 5.33
C GLY A 194 3.07 19.03 6.84
N ASP A 195 3.96 19.87 7.35
CA ASP A 195 4.45 19.81 8.73
C ASP A 195 3.39 20.16 9.80
N ASN A 196 2.24 20.73 9.44
CA ASN A 196 1.22 21.14 10.40
C ASN A 196 0.11 20.11 10.63
N PRO A 197 -0.19 19.69 11.88
CA PRO A 197 -1.41 18.97 12.21
C PRO A 197 -2.60 19.95 12.09
N GLY A 198 -3.19 20.00 10.89
CA GLY A 198 -4.31 20.90 10.56
C GLY A 198 -4.18 21.64 9.22
N GLY A 199 -3.07 21.48 8.50
CA GLY A 199 -2.83 22.22 7.25
C GLY A 199 -2.49 21.30 6.08
N MET A 200 -3.46 20.57 5.55
CA MET A 200 -3.42 20.11 4.15
C MET A 200 -4.42 20.95 3.35
N GLN A 201 -3.93 22.00 2.72
CA GLN A 201 -4.67 22.71 1.68
C GLN A 201 -4.74 21.81 0.45
N LEU A 202 -5.96 21.42 0.07
CA LEU A 202 -6.26 21.13 -1.33
C LEU A 202 -6.37 22.48 -2.02
N ALA A 203 -5.52 22.77 -3.01
CA ALA A 203 -5.53 24.07 -3.70
C ALA A 203 -6.88 24.40 -4.36
N SER A 204 -7.77 23.40 -4.51
CA SER A 204 -9.08 23.54 -5.17
C SER A 204 -10.27 23.61 -4.19
N ALA A 205 -10.05 23.62 -2.87
CA ALA A 205 -11.11 23.86 -1.90
C ALA A 205 -11.10 25.33 -1.49
N GLY A 206 -12.04 26.09 -2.06
CA GLY A 206 -12.24 27.51 -1.77
C GLY A 206 -12.36 27.79 -0.27
N ASP A 207 -11.79 28.93 0.09
CA ASP A 207 -11.73 29.52 1.42
C ASP A 207 -13.07 29.46 2.15
N SER A 208 -13.12 28.68 3.24
CA SER A 208 -14.13 28.83 4.28
C SER A 208 -13.45 28.67 5.63
N ASP A 209 -13.02 29.82 6.13
CA ASP A 209 -12.72 30.09 7.53
C ASP A 209 -13.75 29.40 8.44
N SER A 210 -13.30 28.42 9.22
CA SER A 210 -14.06 27.87 10.34
C SER A 210 -13.09 27.59 11.48
N GLY A 211 -12.93 28.62 12.32
CA GLY A 211 -12.25 28.51 13.59
C GLY A 211 -12.92 27.50 14.53
N GLY A 212 -12.07 26.69 15.16
CA GLY A 212 -12.29 26.10 16.48
C GLY A 212 -13.30 24.95 16.61
N SER A 213 -12.79 23.74 16.88
CA SER A 213 -13.19 22.96 18.06
C SER A 213 -12.31 21.72 18.17
N GLY A 214 -11.76 21.48 19.37
CA GLY A 214 -11.10 20.23 19.71
C GLY A 214 -12.03 19.04 19.47
N GLY A 215 -11.62 18.12 18.61
CA GLY A 215 -12.27 16.84 18.37
C GLY A 215 -11.21 15.76 18.41
N GLY A 216 -11.47 14.70 19.19
CA GLY A 216 -10.52 13.62 19.48
C GLY A 216 -9.78 13.16 18.22
N GLY A 217 -8.46 13.29 18.25
CA GLY A 217 -7.61 12.93 17.13
C GLY A 217 -7.81 11.46 16.80
N LYS A 218 -8.30 11.16 15.59
CA LYS A 218 -8.14 9.83 15.01
C LYS A 218 -6.65 9.50 15.08
N LYS A 219 -6.29 8.41 15.78
CA LYS A 219 -4.90 7.91 15.81
C LYS A 219 -4.52 7.60 14.36
N THR A 220 -3.59 8.35 13.80
CA THR A 220 -3.03 8.05 12.48
C THR A 220 -2.16 6.81 12.62
N VAL A 221 -2.48 5.75 11.89
CA VAL A 221 -1.70 4.50 11.84
C VAL A 221 -1.39 4.25 10.38
N ILE A 222 -0.10 4.28 10.03
CA ILE A 222 0.37 3.97 8.68
C ILE A 222 1.12 2.63 8.71
N ASP A 223 0.65 1.66 7.94
CA ASP A 223 1.40 0.45 7.63
C ASP A 223 2.48 0.80 6.58
N HIS A 224 3.68 1.07 7.07
CA HIS A 224 4.80 1.47 6.24
C HIS A 224 5.19 0.41 5.20
N VAL A 225 4.98 -0.89 5.49
CA VAL A 225 5.32 -1.99 4.57
C VAL A 225 4.33 -2.02 3.42
N GLU A 226 3.03 -2.01 3.72
CA GLU A 226 1.99 -1.97 2.68
C GLU A 226 2.01 -0.65 1.89
N PHE A 227 2.44 0.47 2.49
CA PHE A 227 2.64 1.72 1.76
C PHE A 227 3.82 1.64 0.79
N GLU A 228 4.96 1.06 1.18
CA GLU A 228 6.13 0.93 0.29
C GLU A 228 5.94 -0.15 -0.79
N GLU A 229 5.48 -1.34 -0.42
CA GLU A 229 5.18 -2.42 -1.36
C GLU A 229 4.02 -2.05 -2.28
N GLY A 230 2.94 -1.52 -1.72
CA GLY A 230 1.79 -1.05 -2.47
C GLY A 230 2.14 0.07 -3.44
N ALA A 231 2.99 1.02 -3.06
CA ALA A 231 3.52 2.04 -3.98
C ALA A 231 4.26 1.40 -5.17
N GLY A 232 5.03 0.33 -4.93
CA GLY A 232 5.67 -0.46 -5.99
C GLY A 232 4.65 -1.13 -6.92
N HIS A 233 3.56 -1.67 -6.37
CA HIS A 233 2.48 -2.25 -7.16
C HIS A 233 1.74 -1.22 -8.01
N VAL A 234 1.42 -0.05 -7.45
CA VAL A 234 0.78 1.07 -8.17
C VAL A 234 1.69 1.57 -9.30
N SER A 235 2.99 1.70 -9.05
CA SER A 235 3.98 2.11 -10.06
C SER A 235 4.02 1.15 -11.26
N ARG A 236 3.99 -0.17 -11.00
CA ARG A 236 3.92 -1.20 -12.06
C ARG A 236 2.64 -1.09 -12.88
N GLN A 237 1.49 -0.94 -12.23
CA GLN A 237 0.21 -0.77 -12.94
C GLN A 237 0.16 0.51 -13.78
N GLY A 238 0.76 1.60 -13.29
CA GLY A 238 0.92 2.84 -14.06
C GLY A 238 1.80 2.64 -15.30
N SER A 239 2.89 1.88 -15.17
CA SER A 239 3.80 1.54 -16.27
C SER A 239 3.10 0.69 -17.33
N ASP A 240 2.35 -0.32 -16.90
CA ASP A 240 1.57 -1.18 -17.79
C ASP A 240 0.49 -0.37 -18.54
N LEU A 241 -0.22 0.51 -17.82
CA LEU A 241 -1.19 1.43 -18.39
C LEU A 241 -0.55 2.32 -19.48
N GLY A 242 0.61 2.91 -19.21
CA GLY A 242 1.33 3.74 -20.18
C GLY A 242 1.84 2.96 -21.39
N SER A 243 2.35 1.76 -21.17
CA SER A 243 2.85 0.87 -22.22
C SER A 243 1.74 0.45 -23.19
N GLN A 244 0.64 -0.07 -22.66
CA GLN A 244 -0.52 -0.48 -23.48
C GLN A 244 -1.14 0.72 -24.21
N SER A 245 -1.24 1.87 -23.54
CA SER A 245 -1.70 3.11 -24.17
C SER A 245 -0.89 3.47 -25.41
N ARG A 246 0.44 3.44 -25.31
CA ARG A 246 1.34 3.78 -26.42
C ARG A 246 1.23 2.79 -27.57
N ILE A 247 1.01 1.51 -27.29
CA ILE A 247 0.87 0.47 -28.34
C ILE A 247 -0.37 0.75 -29.19
N HIS A 248 -1.53 0.91 -28.56
CA HIS A 248 -2.80 1.06 -29.28
C HIS A 248 -2.95 2.45 -29.91
N LEU A 249 -2.57 3.53 -29.20
CA LEU A 249 -2.56 4.87 -29.79
C LEU A 249 -1.52 4.98 -30.91
N GLY A 250 -0.37 4.31 -30.76
CA GLY A 250 0.67 4.24 -31.80
C GLY A 250 0.19 3.51 -33.06
N LYS A 251 -0.58 2.42 -32.90
CA LYS A 251 -1.23 1.73 -34.01
C LYS A 251 -2.22 2.63 -34.73
N SER A 252 -3.12 3.29 -34.01
CA SER A 252 -4.07 4.24 -34.62
C SER A 252 -3.38 5.41 -35.32
N LYS A 253 -2.32 5.96 -34.73
CA LYS A 253 -1.50 7.03 -35.34
C LYS A 253 -0.79 6.56 -36.61
N HIS A 254 -0.31 5.31 -36.61
CA HIS A 254 0.28 4.71 -37.80
C HIS A 254 -0.76 4.53 -38.91
N THR A 255 -1.93 3.98 -38.60
CA THR A 255 -3.03 3.81 -39.55
C THR A 255 -3.51 5.16 -40.08
N PHE A 256 -3.68 6.16 -39.22
CA PHE A 256 -4.01 7.52 -39.61
C PHE A 256 -2.92 8.15 -40.52
N GLY A 257 -1.64 7.93 -40.21
CA GLY A 257 -0.54 8.40 -41.06
C GLY A 257 -0.53 7.81 -42.47
N ARG A 258 -1.18 6.65 -42.68
CA ARG A 258 -1.33 6.04 -44.01
C ARG A 258 -2.39 6.73 -44.85
N THR A 259 -3.46 7.25 -44.22
CA THR A 259 -4.59 7.93 -44.86
C THR A 259 -4.40 9.44 -44.98
N LYS A 260 -3.74 10.07 -43.99
CA LYS A 260 -3.50 11.51 -43.90
C LYS A 260 -2.86 12.08 -45.18
N GLY A 261 -3.45 13.14 -45.72
CA GLY A 261 -2.98 13.84 -46.91
C GLY A 261 -3.15 13.09 -48.25
N LYS A 262 -3.58 11.83 -48.21
CA LYS A 262 -3.94 11.04 -49.41
C LYS A 262 -5.44 11.02 -49.65
N ASP A 263 -6.23 11.19 -48.58
CA ASP A 263 -7.67 11.25 -48.62
C ASP A 263 -8.16 12.68 -48.93
N VAL A 264 -8.96 12.84 -49.99
CA VAL A 264 -9.61 14.10 -50.34
C VAL A 264 -10.81 14.41 -49.45
N PHE A 265 -11.40 13.39 -48.82
CA PHE A 265 -12.58 13.49 -47.98
C PHE A 265 -12.27 14.06 -46.59
N THR A 266 -11.13 13.69 -45.99
CA THR A 266 -10.77 14.14 -44.63
C THR A 266 -9.71 15.23 -44.59
N LYS A 267 -9.19 15.67 -45.73
CA LYS A 267 -8.10 16.66 -45.79
C LYS A 267 -8.34 17.94 -44.98
N ALA A 268 -9.60 18.39 -44.87
CA ALA A 268 -9.98 19.56 -44.07
C ALA A 268 -9.96 19.30 -42.55
N PHE A 269 -9.99 18.04 -42.12
CA PHE A 269 -10.05 17.58 -40.73
C PHE A 269 -8.81 16.79 -40.30
N ASP A 270 -7.85 16.54 -41.20
CA ASP A 270 -6.61 15.83 -40.88
C ASP A 270 -5.89 16.44 -39.66
N GLY A 271 -5.89 17.77 -39.52
CA GLY A 271 -5.35 18.45 -38.35
C GLY A 271 -6.14 18.19 -37.07
N ILE A 272 -7.48 18.18 -37.16
CA ILE A 272 -8.37 17.93 -36.02
C ILE A 272 -8.25 16.48 -35.53
N LEU A 273 -8.18 15.51 -36.45
CA LEU A 273 -8.00 14.10 -36.13
C LEU A 273 -6.61 13.83 -35.53
N GLU A 274 -5.58 14.46 -36.07
CA GLU A 274 -4.23 14.41 -35.50
C GLU A 274 -4.19 14.99 -34.09
N ASP A 275 -4.74 16.19 -33.89
CA ASP A 275 -4.81 16.86 -32.60
C ASP A 275 -5.59 16.03 -31.57
N ALA A 276 -6.64 15.33 -31.99
CA ALA A 276 -7.40 14.42 -31.15
C ALA A 276 -6.56 13.21 -30.70
N ILE A 277 -5.85 12.54 -31.64
CA ILE A 277 -4.97 11.42 -31.31
C ILE A 277 -3.83 11.87 -30.40
N ASP A 278 -3.17 12.98 -30.73
CA ASP A 278 -2.05 13.52 -29.97
C ASP A 278 -2.46 14.02 -28.59
N GLY A 279 -3.64 14.63 -28.47
CA GLY A 279 -4.17 15.01 -27.17
C GLY A 279 -4.48 13.79 -26.31
N MET A 280 -5.03 12.71 -26.88
CA MET A 280 -5.29 11.45 -26.16
C MET A 280 -3.98 10.81 -25.70
N GLU A 281 -2.95 10.82 -26.55
CA GLU A 281 -1.61 10.36 -26.19
C GLU A 281 -1.03 11.16 -25.01
N LYS A 282 -1.13 12.49 -25.05
CA LYS A 282 -0.68 13.37 -23.96
C LYS A 282 -1.46 13.16 -22.67
N ALA A 283 -2.79 12.99 -22.76
CA ALA A 283 -3.67 12.73 -21.64
C ALA A 283 -3.34 11.38 -20.98
N ALA A 284 -3.31 10.30 -21.77
CA ALA A 284 -2.97 8.96 -21.30
C ALA A 284 -1.56 8.92 -20.67
N LYS A 285 -0.59 9.61 -21.28
CA LYS A 285 0.75 9.74 -20.74
C LYS A 285 0.76 10.44 -19.38
N LYS A 286 0.09 11.59 -19.23
CA LYS A 286 0.04 12.32 -17.95
C LYS A 286 -0.58 11.49 -16.83
N VAL A 287 -1.66 10.77 -17.12
CA VAL A 287 -2.27 9.86 -16.14
C VAL A 287 -1.33 8.71 -15.79
N SER A 288 -0.71 8.10 -16.79
CA SER A 288 0.28 7.04 -16.57
C SER A 288 1.45 7.53 -15.72
N ASP A 289 2.06 8.66 -16.04
CA ASP A 289 3.17 9.24 -15.29
C ASP A 289 2.74 9.57 -13.84
N HIS A 290 1.52 10.07 -13.63
CA HIS A 290 0.99 10.32 -12.29
C HIS A 290 0.82 9.05 -11.46
N VAL A 291 0.24 8.01 -12.06
CA VAL A 291 0.06 6.70 -11.42
C VAL A 291 1.40 5.99 -11.21
N THR A 292 2.36 6.17 -12.12
CA THR A 292 3.65 5.47 -12.11
C THR A 292 4.62 6.06 -11.10
N ASP A 293 4.68 7.40 -11.04
CA ASP A 293 5.72 8.12 -10.31
C ASP A 293 5.12 8.92 -9.16
N THR A 294 4.15 9.78 -9.45
CA THR A 294 3.70 10.81 -8.49
C THR A 294 2.95 10.20 -7.30
N ILE A 295 2.00 9.28 -7.54
CA ILE A 295 1.27 8.62 -6.46
C ILE A 295 2.23 7.77 -5.61
N PRO A 296 3.04 6.85 -6.18
CA PRO A 296 4.01 6.07 -5.41
C PRO A 296 4.99 6.92 -4.59
N GLU A 297 5.55 7.98 -5.17
CA GLU A 297 6.48 8.84 -4.44
C GLU A 297 5.81 9.60 -3.30
N ARG A 298 4.56 10.06 -3.47
CA ARG A 298 3.83 10.72 -2.38
C ARG A 298 3.39 9.75 -1.28
N VAL A 299 3.02 8.52 -1.64
CA VAL A 299 2.72 7.46 -0.66
C VAL A 299 3.96 7.15 0.18
N LYS A 300 5.12 6.97 -0.46
CA LYS A 300 6.41 6.81 0.24
C LYS A 300 6.77 8.06 1.06
N ALA A 301 6.52 9.25 0.55
CA ALA A 301 6.80 10.50 1.26
C ALA A 301 5.92 10.66 2.50
N ALA A 302 4.63 10.30 2.43
CA ALA A 302 3.72 10.29 3.58
C ALA A 302 4.16 9.27 4.64
N SER A 303 4.55 8.07 4.22
CA SER A 303 5.15 7.05 5.10
C SER A 303 6.41 7.58 5.80
N ARG A 304 7.35 8.20 5.05
CA ARG A 304 8.57 8.80 5.61
C ARG A 304 8.30 10.00 6.51
N HIS A 305 7.30 10.82 6.17
CA HIS A 305 6.92 12.00 6.95
C HIS A 305 6.30 11.62 8.28
N GLN A 306 5.42 10.62 8.30
CA GLN A 306 4.89 10.07 9.53
C GLN A 306 6.01 9.47 10.38
N LYS A 307 6.91 8.69 9.78
CA LYS A 307 8.08 8.14 10.48
C LYS A 307 8.95 9.23 11.10
N ARG A 308 9.19 10.34 10.38
CA ARG A 308 9.91 11.50 10.92
C ARG A 308 9.13 12.18 12.04
N LYS A 309 7.83 12.41 11.89
CA LYS A 309 7.00 12.99 12.96
C LYS A 309 6.97 12.11 14.21
N ASP A 310 6.91 10.78 14.06
CA ASP A 310 6.96 9.86 15.19
C ASP A 310 8.33 9.93 15.90
N HIS A 311 9.41 10.10 15.13
CA HIS A 311 10.75 10.38 15.68
C HIS A 311 10.85 11.75 16.34
N ASP A 312 10.36 12.82 15.70
CA ASP A 312 10.41 14.20 16.20
C ASP A 312 9.54 14.38 17.45
N VAL A 313 8.36 13.72 17.50
CA VAL A 313 7.51 13.66 18.70
C VAL A 313 8.21 12.87 19.81
N GLY A 314 8.95 11.81 19.49
CA GLY A 314 9.84 11.14 20.43
C GLY A 314 10.91 12.09 20.97
N ASP A 315 11.65 12.75 20.08
CA ASP A 315 12.73 13.68 20.41
C ASP A 315 12.23 14.95 21.13
N GLU A 316 11.01 15.40 20.87
CA GLU A 316 10.38 16.54 21.54
C GLU A 316 9.79 16.14 22.89
N ALA A 317 9.22 14.94 23.01
CA ALA A 317 8.90 14.35 24.31
C ALA A 317 10.15 14.23 25.19
N ASP A 318 11.31 13.94 24.61
CA ASP A 318 12.61 13.91 25.30
C ASP A 318 13.12 15.31 25.72
N LYS A 319 12.63 16.40 25.10
CA LYS A 319 13.08 17.79 25.34
C LYS A 319 12.18 18.59 26.28
N VAL A 320 10.94 18.17 26.55
CA VAL A 320 10.05 18.90 27.47
C VAL A 320 10.51 18.70 28.92
N ASP A 321 11.24 19.69 29.44
CA ASP A 321 11.68 19.79 30.84
C ASP A 321 10.49 20.18 31.75
N VAL A 322 9.54 19.25 31.94
CA VAL A 322 8.63 19.30 33.09
C VAL A 322 9.50 19.07 34.32
N LYS A 323 9.43 19.96 35.33
CA LYS A 323 10.12 19.84 36.64
C LYS A 323 10.32 18.37 37.00
N LYS A 324 11.54 17.88 36.79
CA LYS A 324 11.87 16.46 36.63
C LYS A 324 11.45 15.64 37.84
N ALA A 325 10.33 14.94 37.70
CA ALA A 325 10.24 13.58 38.19
C ALA A 325 10.89 12.71 37.10
N LYS A 326 11.96 11.97 37.46
CA LYS A 326 12.68 11.07 36.55
C LYS A 326 11.68 10.14 35.83
N HIS A 327 11.59 10.20 34.51
CA HIS A 327 10.80 9.28 33.70
C HIS A 327 11.62 8.00 33.38
N ASP A 328 10.93 6.90 33.16
CA ASP A 328 11.42 5.52 33.26
C ASP A 328 12.45 5.03 32.22
N ASP A 329 12.64 5.70 31.07
CA ASP A 329 13.52 5.23 29.97
C ASP A 329 15.03 5.39 30.27
N ASP A 330 15.37 6.06 31.39
CA ASP A 330 16.73 6.20 31.91
C ASP A 330 17.13 5.09 32.90
N THR A 331 16.23 4.16 33.26
CA THR A 331 16.53 3.15 34.28
C THR A 331 17.37 2.03 33.66
N PRO A 332 18.67 1.89 34.01
CA PRO A 332 19.52 0.88 33.42
C PRO A 332 19.00 -0.53 33.74
N MET A 333 19.01 -1.40 32.74
CA MET A 333 18.58 -2.80 32.86
C MET A 333 19.79 -3.72 32.84
N TYR A 334 19.73 -4.79 33.62
CA TYR A 334 20.78 -5.80 33.69
C TYR A 334 20.20 -7.19 33.57
N LEU A 335 20.76 -7.98 32.67
CA LEU A 335 20.39 -9.38 32.44
C LEU A 335 21.33 -10.30 33.20
N LEU A 336 20.77 -11.02 34.17
CA LEU A 336 21.43 -12.06 34.94
C LEU A 336 21.25 -13.43 34.26
N SER A 337 22.36 -14.05 33.90
CA SER A 337 22.42 -15.40 33.34
C SER A 337 22.47 -16.47 34.43
N ASP A 338 22.16 -17.71 34.04
CA ASP A 338 22.17 -18.89 34.91
C ASP A 338 23.57 -19.26 35.42
N ASP A 339 24.61 -18.97 34.63
CA ASP A 339 26.03 -19.09 34.99
C ASP A 339 26.52 -18.02 35.98
N GLY A 340 25.62 -17.11 36.40
CA GLY A 340 25.93 -15.99 37.29
C GLY A 340 26.67 -14.84 36.61
N SER A 341 26.79 -14.84 35.28
CA SER A 341 27.27 -13.68 34.51
C SER A 341 26.19 -12.62 34.38
N ILE A 342 26.60 -11.36 34.29
CA ILE A 342 25.69 -10.22 34.14
C ILE A 342 26.12 -9.40 32.95
N ARG A 343 25.12 -8.94 32.21
CA ARG A 343 25.30 -8.04 31.09
C ARG A 343 24.33 -6.89 31.22
N GLN A 344 24.76 -5.70 30.82
CA GLN A 344 23.84 -4.57 30.68
C GLN A 344 22.93 -4.88 29.49
N LEU A 345 21.62 -4.76 29.71
CA LEU A 345 20.58 -5.01 28.73
C LEU A 345 20.13 -3.66 28.17
N HIS A 346 20.19 -3.51 26.86
CA HIS A 346 19.83 -2.28 26.17
C HIS A 346 18.39 -2.33 25.67
N HIS A 347 17.80 -1.16 25.43
CA HIS A 347 16.42 -1.04 24.93
C HIS A 347 16.25 -1.57 23.50
N ASP A 348 17.35 -1.74 22.76
CA ASP A 348 17.41 -2.38 21.44
C ASP A 348 17.56 -3.91 21.52
N GLY A 349 17.55 -4.48 22.73
CA GLY A 349 17.61 -5.93 22.96
C GLY A 349 19.00 -6.53 22.81
N THR A 350 20.03 -5.70 22.60
CA THR A 350 21.42 -6.13 22.65
C THR A 350 21.95 -6.12 24.08
N THR A 351 23.10 -6.77 24.31
CA THR A 351 23.75 -6.75 25.62
C THR A 351 25.24 -6.40 25.56
N SER A 352 25.71 -5.62 26.54
CA SER A 352 27.13 -5.29 26.71
C SER A 352 27.68 -5.77 28.06
N PRO A 353 29.01 -5.95 28.19
CA PRO A 353 29.62 -6.16 29.50
C PRO A 353 29.28 -5.02 30.47
N VAL A 354 29.01 -5.35 31.74
CA VAL A 354 28.86 -4.33 32.78
C VAL A 354 30.23 -3.70 33.05
N HIS A 355 30.32 -2.37 32.98
CA HIS A 355 31.58 -1.68 33.23
C HIS A 355 31.85 -1.56 34.73
N HIS A 356 33.12 -1.64 35.13
CA HIS A 356 33.53 -1.53 36.55
C HIS A 356 33.24 -0.14 37.17
N THR A 357 33.04 0.88 36.34
CA THR A 357 32.66 2.24 36.77
C THR A 357 31.16 2.50 36.67
N ASP A 358 30.34 1.45 36.50
CA ASP A 358 28.89 1.58 36.47
C ASP A 358 28.38 2.16 37.80
N SER A 359 27.59 3.23 37.72
CA SER A 359 27.09 3.99 38.86
C SER A 359 25.62 3.70 39.21
N SER A 360 25.02 2.67 38.62
CA SER A 360 23.62 2.30 38.90
C SER A 360 23.42 1.65 40.27
N GLY A 361 24.51 1.20 40.90
CA GLY A 361 24.51 0.37 42.10
C GLY A 361 24.45 -1.14 41.83
N VAL A 362 24.36 -1.57 40.56
CA VAL A 362 24.30 -3.00 40.21
C VAL A 362 25.53 -3.79 40.71
N ASN A 363 26.71 -3.17 40.69
CA ASN A 363 27.95 -3.80 41.12
C ASN A 363 27.95 -4.10 42.63
N ASP A 364 27.23 -3.30 43.44
CA ASP A 364 27.08 -3.53 44.88
C ASP A 364 26.15 -4.71 45.16
N VAL A 365 25.12 -4.87 44.31
CA VAL A 365 24.14 -5.95 44.43
C VAL A 365 24.69 -7.28 43.94
N LEU A 366 25.60 -7.28 42.96
CA LEU A 366 25.96 -8.50 42.23
C LEU A 366 27.45 -8.90 42.30
N GLY A 367 28.37 -7.96 42.52
CA GLY A 367 29.82 -8.21 42.47
C GLY A 367 30.33 -8.71 41.10
N ASN A 368 31.56 -9.28 41.06
CA ASN A 368 32.21 -9.74 39.82
C ASN A 368 31.64 -11.06 39.25
N LYS A 369 30.86 -11.80 40.04
CA LYS A 369 30.16 -13.04 39.67
C LYS A 369 28.92 -13.14 40.55
N ALA A 370 27.74 -13.06 39.93
CA ALA A 370 26.48 -12.92 40.64
C ALA A 370 26.10 -14.15 41.46
N TRP A 371 26.47 -15.36 41.01
CA TRP A 371 25.96 -16.61 41.59
C TRP A 371 26.76 -17.89 41.24
N TYR A 372 26.55 -18.97 42.03
CA TYR A 372 26.95 -20.37 41.80
C TYR A 372 25.83 -21.35 42.24
N PRO A 373 25.70 -22.54 41.63
CA PRO A 373 24.74 -23.58 41.99
C PRO A 373 24.70 -23.88 43.50
N TRP A 374 23.48 -23.97 44.02
CA TRP A 374 23.13 -24.21 45.41
C TRP A 374 23.89 -25.38 46.07
N ASN A 375 24.69 -25.10 47.10
CA ASN A 375 25.05 -26.10 48.11
C ASN A 375 24.56 -25.62 49.49
N ASN A 376 23.53 -26.28 50.00
CA ASN A 376 22.66 -25.85 51.10
C ASN A 376 23.30 -25.85 52.51
N LYS A 377 24.64 -25.80 52.60
CA LYS A 377 25.37 -25.96 53.87
C LYS A 377 25.92 -24.62 54.34
N GLY A 378 25.07 -23.81 54.96
CA GLY A 378 25.52 -22.81 55.93
C GLY A 378 25.11 -21.36 55.71
N GLU A 379 24.41 -21.00 54.63
CA GLU A 379 23.93 -19.63 54.45
C GLU A 379 22.73 -19.35 55.38
N LYS A 380 22.88 -18.28 56.19
CA LYS A 380 21.91 -17.88 57.21
C LYS A 380 20.65 -17.36 56.51
N GLN A 381 19.60 -18.17 56.48
CA GLN A 381 18.23 -17.70 56.22
C GLN A 381 17.94 -16.46 57.09
N ARG A 382 17.19 -15.47 56.57
CA ARG A 382 16.71 -14.32 57.35
C ARG A 382 16.06 -14.84 58.64
N LYS A 383 16.79 -14.72 59.75
CA LYS A 383 16.26 -14.99 61.09
C LYS A 383 15.29 -13.85 61.37
N ASN A 384 13.99 -14.15 61.47
CA ASN A 384 12.93 -13.37 62.14
C ASN A 384 11.70 -12.92 61.33
N LYS A 385 11.45 -13.36 60.08
CA LYS A 385 10.13 -13.15 59.44
C LYS A 385 9.26 -14.41 59.56
N PRO A 386 8.05 -14.36 60.16
CA PRO A 386 7.19 -15.55 60.31
C PRO A 386 6.75 -16.08 58.94
N GLY A 387 7.13 -17.32 58.63
CA GLY A 387 7.08 -17.92 57.28
C GLY A 387 5.71 -18.37 56.75
N ASN A 388 4.61 -17.69 57.13
CA ASN A 388 3.26 -18.13 56.79
C ASN A 388 2.52 -17.30 55.72
N GLY A 389 3.09 -16.18 55.24
CA GLY A 389 2.51 -15.38 54.17
C GLY A 389 2.76 -15.94 52.76
N THR A 390 1.91 -15.56 51.81
CA THR A 390 2.08 -15.72 50.36
C THR A 390 1.92 -14.36 49.72
N VAL A 391 2.71 -14.03 48.70
CA VAL A 391 2.43 -12.83 47.91
C VAL A 391 1.22 -13.08 47.01
N ASN A 392 0.32 -12.11 46.95
CA ASN A 392 -0.67 -12.05 45.88
C ASN A 392 -0.06 -11.29 44.72
N SER A 393 -0.22 -11.80 43.51
CA SER A 393 0.29 -11.12 42.31
C SER A 393 -0.86 -10.61 41.46
N THR A 394 -0.67 -9.44 40.85
CA THR A 394 -1.67 -8.79 40.00
C THR A 394 -1.38 -9.09 38.53
N LYS A 395 -2.39 -9.59 37.81
CA LYS A 395 -2.24 -9.85 36.37
C LYS A 395 -2.15 -8.52 35.61
N VAL A 396 -1.13 -8.38 34.78
CA VAL A 396 -0.90 -7.25 33.87
C VAL A 396 -0.80 -7.77 32.44
N ALA A 397 -1.00 -6.92 31.43
CA ALA A 397 -0.80 -7.34 30.05
C ALA A 397 0.72 -7.52 29.77
N PRO A 398 1.13 -8.47 28.93
CA PRO A 398 2.54 -8.59 28.55
C PRO A 398 3.08 -7.29 27.97
N GLY A 399 4.27 -6.86 28.37
CA GLY A 399 4.89 -5.61 27.90
C GLY A 399 4.24 -4.32 28.39
N SER A 400 3.15 -4.39 29.17
CA SER A 400 2.43 -3.19 29.63
C SER A 400 3.14 -2.41 30.73
N THR A 401 4.03 -3.04 31.48
CA THR A 401 4.84 -2.41 32.52
C THR A 401 6.32 -2.47 32.15
N ASP A 402 7.12 -1.58 32.74
CA ASP A 402 8.56 -1.48 32.55
C ASP A 402 9.28 -2.78 32.89
N LEU A 403 8.87 -3.40 33.99
CA LEU A 403 9.35 -4.71 34.39
C LEU A 403 8.93 -5.81 33.39
N ALA A 404 7.69 -5.77 32.89
CA ALA A 404 7.24 -6.72 31.87
C ALA A 404 8.02 -6.59 30.55
N ARG A 405 8.32 -5.35 30.13
CA ARG A 405 9.16 -5.06 28.95
C ARG A 405 10.60 -5.51 29.17
N ALA A 406 11.18 -5.23 30.33
CA ALA A 406 12.54 -5.66 30.66
C ALA A 406 12.67 -7.20 30.61
N ALA A 407 11.67 -7.93 31.09
CA ALA A 407 11.63 -9.39 30.99
C ALA A 407 11.55 -9.89 29.53
N GLN A 408 10.75 -9.21 28.68
CA GLN A 408 10.68 -9.51 27.25
C GLN A 408 12.01 -9.26 26.55
N LEU A 409 12.65 -8.12 26.81
CA LEU A 409 13.96 -7.77 26.27
C LEU A 409 15.03 -8.77 26.72
N GLY A 410 15.04 -9.16 27.99
CA GLY A 410 15.97 -10.17 28.49
C GLY A 410 15.79 -11.53 27.83
N ARG A 411 14.54 -11.92 27.54
CA ARG A 411 14.23 -13.13 26.78
C ARG A 411 14.70 -13.02 25.33
N TYR A 412 14.45 -11.88 24.66
CA TYR A 412 14.91 -11.64 23.30
C TYR A 412 16.43 -11.75 23.22
N ALA A 413 17.15 -11.02 24.09
CA ALA A 413 18.60 -11.03 24.18
C ALA A 413 19.19 -12.44 24.38
N ASN A 414 18.64 -13.22 25.32
CA ASN A 414 19.10 -14.59 25.51
C ASN A 414 18.83 -15.46 24.28
N ARG A 415 17.68 -15.29 23.60
CA ARG A 415 17.38 -16.03 22.37
C ARG A 415 18.35 -15.70 21.23
N THR A 416 18.66 -14.41 21.04
CA THR A 416 19.41 -13.93 19.88
C THR A 416 20.92 -13.96 20.09
N GLU A 417 21.40 -13.54 21.26
CA GLU A 417 22.83 -13.42 21.54
C GLU A 417 23.40 -14.63 22.28
N ARG A 418 22.57 -15.44 22.96
CA ARG A 418 23.01 -16.55 23.81
C ARG A 418 22.18 -17.83 23.60
N PRO A 419 22.05 -18.32 22.36
CA PRO A 419 21.17 -19.45 22.04
C PRO A 419 21.50 -20.73 22.83
N ASP A 420 22.76 -20.93 23.21
CA ASP A 420 23.20 -22.09 24.00
C ASP A 420 22.68 -22.08 25.45
N SER A 421 22.43 -20.90 26.02
CA SER A 421 21.87 -20.71 27.36
C SER A 421 20.36 -20.44 27.35
N TYR A 422 19.77 -20.29 26.16
CA TYR A 422 18.35 -20.02 26.03
C TYR A 422 17.53 -21.29 26.24
N VAL A 423 16.64 -21.29 27.24
CA VAL A 423 15.72 -22.40 27.51
C VAL A 423 14.35 -22.10 26.88
N PRO A 424 13.94 -22.81 25.81
CA PRO A 424 12.61 -22.63 25.23
C PRO A 424 11.50 -22.94 26.24
N GLY A 425 10.58 -22.00 26.44
CA GLY A 425 9.53 -22.11 27.46
C GLY A 425 10.00 -21.90 28.91
N GLY A 426 11.26 -21.52 29.13
CA GLY A 426 11.72 -21.01 30.43
C GLY A 426 10.98 -19.73 30.81
N ASN A 427 10.94 -19.38 32.09
CA ASN A 427 10.25 -18.20 32.62
C ASN A 427 11.25 -17.06 32.87
N TYR A 428 10.81 -15.82 32.71
CA TYR A 428 11.60 -14.64 33.06
C TYR A 428 10.94 -13.87 34.19
N ALA A 429 11.77 -13.26 35.04
CA ALA A 429 11.34 -12.32 36.07
C ALA A 429 12.22 -11.09 36.04
N SER A 430 11.69 -9.97 36.50
CA SER A 430 12.39 -8.70 36.61
C SER A 430 12.02 -7.99 37.90
N ALA A 431 12.96 -7.26 38.50
CA ALA A 431 12.76 -6.53 39.74
C ALA A 431 13.34 -5.13 39.64
N LEU A 432 12.59 -4.14 40.12
CA LEU A 432 13.07 -2.77 40.25
C LEU A 432 13.78 -2.64 41.61
N HIS A 433 15.10 -2.44 41.57
CA HIS A 433 15.87 -2.03 42.74
C HIS A 433 15.94 -0.51 42.78
N ASP A 434 15.60 0.08 43.93
CA ASP A 434 15.75 1.50 44.20
C ASP A 434 16.12 1.71 45.68
N ASP A 435 17.33 2.21 45.94
CA ASP A 435 17.81 2.47 47.30
C ASP A 435 17.39 3.83 47.86
N GLY A 436 16.65 4.64 47.10
CA GLY A 436 16.21 5.99 47.45
C GLY A 436 17.34 7.03 47.50
N LYS A 437 18.58 6.65 47.20
CA LYS A 437 19.77 7.52 47.15
C LYS A 437 20.23 7.82 45.73
N GLY A 438 19.49 7.33 44.74
CA GLY A 438 19.75 7.54 43.33
C GLY A 438 20.26 6.30 42.59
N ASN A 439 20.54 5.19 43.30
CA ASN A 439 20.90 3.91 42.68
C ASN A 439 19.63 3.13 42.35
N ARG A 440 19.19 3.27 41.09
CA ARG A 440 17.97 2.67 40.57
C ARG A 440 18.29 1.87 39.32
N PHE A 441 17.87 0.61 39.26
CA PHE A 441 18.05 -0.26 38.11
C PHE A 441 17.03 -1.40 38.07
N ILE A 442 16.85 -1.99 36.89
CA ILE A 442 16.01 -3.19 36.71
C ILE A 442 16.92 -4.41 36.55
N LEU A 443 16.71 -5.41 37.41
CA LEU A 443 17.39 -6.71 37.29
C LEU A 443 16.45 -7.71 36.62
N VAL A 444 16.89 -8.31 35.52
CA VAL A 444 16.15 -9.32 34.76
C VAL A 444 16.85 -10.67 34.89
N GLY A 445 16.11 -11.75 35.13
CA GLY A 445 16.68 -13.09 35.24
C GLY A 445 15.79 -14.16 34.62
N ALA A 446 16.43 -15.15 34.01
CA ALA A 446 15.78 -16.32 33.46
C ALA A 446 15.68 -17.46 34.50
N SER A 447 14.74 -18.36 34.30
CA SER A 447 14.72 -19.65 34.99
C SER A 447 15.77 -20.59 34.38
N GLY A 448 16.55 -21.23 35.24
CA GLY A 448 17.54 -22.26 34.89
C GLY A 448 17.56 -23.33 35.98
N GLU A 449 18.68 -23.45 36.69
CA GLU A 449 18.77 -24.28 37.90
C GLU A 449 17.83 -23.82 39.04
N ALA A 450 17.46 -22.54 39.04
CA ALA A 450 16.47 -21.94 39.91
C ALA A 450 15.30 -21.36 39.10
N HIS A 451 14.14 -21.19 39.76
CA HIS A 451 13.04 -20.39 39.20
C HIS A 451 13.45 -18.93 39.11
N SER A 452 12.97 -18.20 38.10
CA SER A 452 13.41 -16.85 37.77
C SER A 452 13.30 -15.85 38.93
N GLU A 453 12.27 -15.98 39.78
CA GLU A 453 12.12 -15.13 40.98
C GLU A 453 13.26 -15.35 41.99
N ARG A 454 13.73 -16.59 42.11
CA ARG A 454 14.88 -16.94 42.95
C ARG A 454 16.20 -16.57 42.29
N SER A 455 16.29 -16.67 40.96
CA SER A 455 17.48 -16.26 40.20
C SER A 455 17.80 -14.80 40.48
N ILE A 456 16.81 -13.90 40.36
CA ILE A 456 17.02 -12.47 40.66
C ILE A 456 17.10 -12.19 42.15
N GLY A 457 16.33 -12.90 42.99
CA GLY A 457 16.27 -12.60 44.41
C GLY A 457 17.51 -13.04 45.20
N HIS A 458 18.20 -14.09 44.79
CA HIS A 458 19.36 -14.60 45.52
C HIS A 458 20.48 -13.56 45.70
N PRO A 459 21.02 -12.92 44.65
CA PRO A 459 22.11 -11.97 44.84
C PRO A 459 21.67 -10.72 45.62
N LEU A 460 20.42 -10.28 45.44
CA LEU A 460 19.81 -9.22 46.25
C LEU A 460 19.83 -9.55 47.75
N ILE A 461 19.38 -10.74 48.13
CA ILE A 461 19.32 -11.17 49.54
C ILE A 461 20.72 -11.38 50.12
N LYS A 462 21.61 -12.00 49.35
CA LYS A 462 22.96 -12.35 49.80
C LYS A 462 23.76 -11.11 50.20
N ASN A 463 23.58 -10.02 49.46
CA ASN A 463 24.27 -8.75 49.69
C ASN A 463 23.45 -7.74 50.52
N GLY A 464 22.26 -8.11 51.01
CA GLY A 464 21.46 -7.27 51.90
C GLY A 464 20.66 -6.16 51.21
N HIS A 465 20.38 -6.31 49.92
CA HIS A 465 19.67 -5.34 49.07
C HIS A 465 18.20 -5.70 48.82
N GLU A 466 17.70 -6.80 49.39
CA GLU A 466 16.30 -7.23 49.27
C GLU A 466 15.30 -6.17 49.74
N GLY A 467 15.71 -5.31 50.69
CA GLY A 467 14.90 -4.20 51.20
C GLY A 467 14.64 -3.07 50.21
N ASN A 468 15.40 -3.00 49.11
CA ASN A 468 15.33 -1.96 48.11
C ASN A 468 14.48 -2.37 46.89
N VAL A 469 13.83 -3.52 46.93
CA VAL A 469 12.97 -4.00 45.84
C VAL A 469 11.52 -3.76 46.19
N ARG A 470 10.88 -2.87 45.44
CA ARG A 470 9.47 -2.48 45.63
C ARG A 470 8.52 -3.13 44.64
N GLU A 471 9.03 -3.44 43.45
CA GLU A 471 8.23 -3.99 42.36
C GLU A 471 8.96 -5.19 41.75
N LEU A 472 8.21 -6.26 41.51
CA LEU A 472 8.70 -7.48 40.87
C LEU A 472 7.67 -7.97 39.86
N TYR A 473 8.13 -8.33 38.69
CA TYR A 473 7.34 -8.96 37.65
C TYR A 473 7.86 -10.37 37.39
N THR A 474 6.95 -11.29 37.08
CA THR A 474 7.26 -12.62 36.57
C THR A 474 6.32 -12.96 35.43
N GLU A 475 6.80 -13.59 34.36
CA GLU A 475 5.92 -13.88 33.23
C GLU A 475 4.74 -14.79 33.61
N ARG A 476 4.97 -15.74 34.53
CA ARG A 476 3.94 -16.63 35.10
C ARG A 476 3.61 -16.23 36.52
N GLU A 477 2.36 -16.48 36.92
CA GLU A 477 1.97 -16.40 38.32
C GLU A 477 2.95 -17.20 39.22
N PRO A 478 3.44 -16.62 40.34
CA PRO A 478 4.39 -17.28 41.23
C PRO A 478 3.89 -18.65 41.71
N CYS A 479 4.73 -19.68 41.59
CA CYS A 479 4.39 -21.07 41.96
C CYS A 479 3.89 -21.20 43.42
N GLN A 480 2.72 -21.83 43.62
CA GLN A 480 2.11 -22.12 44.93
C GLN A 480 2.48 -23.52 45.50
N LYS A 481 2.95 -24.42 44.64
CA LYS A 481 3.52 -25.76 44.95
C LYS A 481 5.06 -25.72 44.87
N ASN A 482 5.73 -26.76 45.36
CA ASN A 482 7.20 -26.78 45.48
C ASN A 482 7.92 -26.66 44.12
N PRO A 483 8.94 -25.79 43.98
CA PRO A 483 9.33 -24.76 44.94
C PRO A 483 8.33 -23.60 45.00
N LYS A 484 7.87 -23.27 46.21
CA LYS A 484 6.86 -22.23 46.47
C LYS A 484 7.45 -20.84 46.29
N CYS A 485 7.32 -20.26 45.10
CA CYS A 485 7.83 -18.92 44.78
C CYS A 485 7.03 -17.84 45.50
N ASP A 486 5.71 -18.01 45.63
CA ASP A 486 4.82 -17.11 46.37
C ASP A 486 5.26 -16.90 47.83
N LYS A 487 5.63 -17.98 48.53
CA LYS A 487 6.14 -17.97 49.90
C LYS A 487 7.57 -17.48 49.98
N TYR A 488 8.38 -17.79 48.97
CA TYR A 488 9.74 -17.28 48.89
C TYR A 488 9.75 -15.76 48.82
N LEU A 489 8.96 -15.17 47.92
CA LEU A 489 8.84 -13.72 47.80
C LEU A 489 8.35 -13.08 49.09
N ALA A 490 7.29 -13.61 49.71
CA ALA A 490 6.74 -13.08 50.96
C ALA A 490 7.74 -13.15 52.13
N ARG A 491 8.59 -14.17 52.14
CA ARG A 491 9.56 -14.39 53.22
C ARG A 491 10.78 -13.49 53.09
N GLU A 492 11.32 -13.36 51.88
CA GLU A 492 12.62 -12.72 51.69
C GLU A 492 12.51 -11.20 51.45
N PHE A 493 11.46 -10.75 50.77
CA PHE A 493 11.30 -9.34 50.37
C PHE A 493 10.41 -8.52 51.34
N PRO A 494 10.34 -7.18 51.19
CA PRO A 494 9.47 -6.31 51.98
C PRO A 494 7.99 -6.71 51.92
N ASP A 495 7.23 -6.36 52.95
CA ASP A 495 5.79 -6.67 53.03
C ASP A 495 4.95 -5.86 52.02
N ASP A 496 5.46 -4.73 51.56
CA ASP A 496 4.86 -3.84 50.55
C ASP A 496 5.33 -4.15 49.11
N LEU A 497 6.01 -5.29 48.89
CA LEU A 497 6.42 -5.73 47.56
C LEU A 497 5.19 -5.90 46.64
N GLN A 498 5.17 -5.13 45.56
CA GLN A 498 4.18 -5.28 44.49
C GLN A 498 4.64 -6.35 43.50
N VAL A 499 3.86 -7.41 43.35
CA VAL A 499 4.16 -8.51 42.41
C VAL A 499 3.16 -8.50 41.27
N THR A 500 3.64 -8.49 40.03
CA THR A 500 2.81 -8.55 38.83
C THR A 500 3.17 -9.76 37.97
N HIS A 501 2.20 -10.25 37.18
CA HIS A 501 2.44 -11.34 36.23
C HIS A 501 1.62 -11.22 34.94
N SER A 502 2.02 -11.87 33.86
CA SER A 502 1.30 -11.80 32.57
C SER A 502 0.48 -13.05 32.23
N SER A 503 0.95 -14.23 32.64
CA SER A 503 0.31 -15.52 32.36
C SER A 503 -0.17 -16.16 33.64
N LYS A 504 -1.46 -16.48 33.70
CA LYS A 504 -2.03 -17.18 34.84
C LYS A 504 -1.40 -18.57 34.96
N TYR A 505 -1.07 -18.97 36.18
CA TYR A 505 -0.47 -20.27 36.44
C TYR A 505 -0.90 -20.80 37.81
N ASP A 506 -2.11 -21.36 37.82
CA ASP A 506 -2.69 -21.98 39.01
C ASP A 506 -2.30 -23.47 39.07
N GLN A 507 -1.39 -23.80 39.99
CA GLN A 507 -0.91 -25.17 40.15
C GLN A 507 -1.95 -26.12 40.78
N SER A 508 -3.05 -25.58 41.29
CA SER A 508 -4.21 -26.30 41.83
C SER A 508 -5.36 -26.44 40.83
N GLU A 509 -5.26 -25.84 39.64
CA GLU A 509 -6.30 -25.89 38.61
C GLU A 509 -6.64 -27.33 38.21
N LYS A 510 -7.94 -27.59 38.10
CA LYS A 510 -8.55 -28.86 37.72
C LYS A 510 -9.43 -28.66 36.49
N ASP A 511 -9.65 -29.72 35.73
CA ASP A 511 -10.58 -29.66 34.60
C ASP A 511 -12.05 -29.63 35.06
N LEU A 512 -12.98 -29.56 34.09
CA LEU A 512 -14.41 -29.53 34.33
C LEU A 512 -14.95 -30.77 35.08
N ASN A 513 -14.21 -31.88 35.07
CA ASN A 513 -14.55 -33.12 35.75
C ASN A 513 -13.90 -33.22 37.15
N GLY A 514 -13.06 -32.24 37.52
CA GLY A 514 -12.36 -32.20 38.81
C GLY A 514 -11.02 -32.93 38.82
N ASP A 515 -10.54 -33.40 37.68
CA ASP A 515 -9.26 -34.07 37.51
C ASP A 515 -8.10 -33.07 37.46
N GLU A 516 -6.92 -33.45 37.98
CA GLU A 516 -5.75 -32.56 37.93
C GLU A 516 -5.30 -32.34 36.47
N LEU A 517 -5.20 -31.07 36.06
CA LEU A 517 -4.62 -30.72 34.77
C LEU A 517 -3.12 -31.07 34.73
N SER A 518 -2.66 -31.57 33.58
CA SER A 518 -1.23 -31.76 33.33
C SER A 518 -0.48 -30.43 33.40
N LYS A 519 0.82 -30.48 33.71
CA LYS A 519 1.69 -29.27 33.74
C LYS A 519 1.57 -28.47 32.43
N TYR A 520 1.50 -29.17 31.30
CA TYR A 520 1.33 -28.57 29.98
C TYR A 520 0.03 -27.77 29.84
N LYS A 521 -1.09 -28.30 30.35
CA LYS A 521 -2.40 -27.61 30.31
C LYS A 521 -2.47 -26.43 31.29
N LYS A 522 -1.79 -26.52 32.43
CA LYS A 522 -1.68 -25.41 33.40
C LYS A 522 -0.82 -24.25 32.86
N ASP A 523 0.20 -24.56 32.06
CA ASP A 523 1.14 -23.59 31.48
C ASP A 523 0.67 -23.01 30.12
N ARG A 524 -0.59 -23.22 29.74
CA ARG A 524 -1.12 -22.88 28.41
C ARG A 524 -1.00 -21.39 28.07
N GLU A 525 -1.29 -20.49 29.01
CA GLU A 525 -1.22 -19.03 28.78
C GLU A 525 0.22 -18.59 28.50
N HIS A 526 1.17 -19.09 29.29
CA HIS A 526 2.59 -18.76 29.13
C HIS A 526 3.14 -19.29 27.81
N ARG A 527 2.78 -20.52 27.44
CA ARG A 527 3.19 -21.09 26.16
C ARG A 527 2.63 -20.32 24.97
N ALA A 528 1.36 -19.90 25.04
CA ALA A 528 0.76 -19.07 24.01
C ALA A 528 1.47 -17.71 23.91
N TYR A 529 1.76 -17.10 25.05
CA TYR A 529 2.51 -15.85 25.14
C TYR A 529 3.93 -15.96 24.56
N VAL A 530 4.70 -16.99 24.93
CA VAL A 530 6.06 -17.19 24.42
C VAL A 530 6.06 -17.46 22.92
N LYS A 531 5.11 -18.25 22.42
CA LYS A 531 4.95 -18.50 20.99
C LYS A 531 4.64 -17.19 20.25
N TRP A 532 3.67 -16.42 20.75
CA TRP A 532 3.32 -15.12 20.18
C TRP A 532 4.52 -14.17 20.15
N LEU A 533 5.28 -14.07 21.24
CA LEU A 533 6.50 -13.26 21.25
C LEU A 533 7.51 -13.68 20.19
N HIS A 534 7.73 -14.99 20.01
CA HIS A 534 8.63 -15.48 18.97
C HIS A 534 8.15 -15.08 17.57
N ASP A 535 6.85 -15.26 17.29
CA ASP A 535 6.26 -14.85 16.02
C ASP A 535 6.42 -13.33 15.79
N GLN A 536 6.23 -12.52 16.84
CA GLN A 536 6.44 -11.07 16.77
C GLN A 536 7.89 -10.69 16.53
N TRP A 537 8.84 -11.37 17.18
CA TRP A 537 10.27 -11.11 17.00
C TRP A 537 10.80 -11.56 15.64
N ASP A 538 10.26 -12.65 15.10
CA ASP A 538 10.65 -13.12 13.78
C ASP A 538 10.15 -12.17 12.68
N GLN A 539 9.06 -11.44 12.92
CA GLN A 539 8.50 -10.45 11.99
C GLN A 539 9.06 -9.04 12.20
N HIS A 540 9.33 -8.65 13.45
CA HIS A 540 9.59 -7.25 13.82
C HIS A 540 10.91 -7.06 14.59
N GLY A 541 11.69 -8.11 14.85
CA GLY A 541 12.89 -8.03 15.69
C GLY A 541 12.55 -7.62 17.13
N VAL A 542 13.43 -6.88 17.79
CA VAL A 542 13.25 -6.47 19.20
C VAL A 542 12.00 -5.63 19.47
N SER A 543 11.49 -4.91 18.47
CA SER A 543 10.27 -4.11 18.62
C SER A 543 9.01 -4.98 18.69
N GLY A 544 9.09 -6.26 18.30
CA GLY A 544 8.01 -7.23 18.45
C GLY A 544 7.62 -7.41 19.93
N GLY A 545 6.34 -7.25 20.24
CA GLY A 545 5.81 -7.42 21.59
C GLY A 545 5.85 -6.18 22.51
N ARG A 546 6.37 -5.02 22.04
CA ARG A 546 6.17 -3.72 22.71
C ARG A 546 4.73 -3.27 22.43
N THR A 547 3.87 -3.28 23.45
CA THR A 547 2.42 -3.12 23.21
C THR A 547 2.00 -1.68 22.96
N ASP A 548 1.51 -1.42 21.76
CA ASP A 548 0.14 -0.96 21.50
C ASP A 548 -0.78 -2.09 20.99
N THR A 549 -0.26 -3.32 20.81
CA THR A 549 -1.04 -4.56 20.64
C THR A 549 -1.37 -5.20 21.99
N VAL A 550 -2.47 -4.77 22.62
CA VAL A 550 -2.97 -5.44 23.83
C VAL A 550 -3.46 -6.84 23.46
N MET A 551 -2.68 -7.88 23.78
CA MET A 551 -3.23 -9.23 23.92
C MET A 551 -4.06 -9.27 25.20
N ASN A 552 -5.37 -9.15 25.06
CA ASN A 552 -6.29 -9.49 26.14
C ASN A 552 -6.38 -11.03 26.18
N LEU A 553 -5.45 -11.67 26.91
CA LEU A 553 -5.49 -13.11 27.22
C LEU A 553 -6.60 -13.43 28.24
N SER A 554 -7.83 -13.02 27.92
CA SER A 554 -9.08 -13.29 28.63
C SER A 554 -9.83 -14.44 27.90
N PRO A 555 -10.66 -15.25 28.59
CA PRO A 555 -10.89 -16.67 28.27
C PRO A 555 -11.61 -17.07 26.95
N SER A 556 -11.70 -16.20 25.94
CA SER A 556 -12.52 -16.44 24.74
C SER A 556 -11.80 -17.04 23.54
N ASP A 557 -10.46 -17.13 23.53
CA ASP A 557 -9.74 -17.85 22.46
C ASP A 557 -9.69 -19.34 22.74
N ASN A 558 -10.85 -19.96 22.58
CA ASN A 558 -11.10 -21.41 22.51
C ASN A 558 -10.43 -22.06 21.28
N LYS A 559 -9.16 -21.74 21.01
CA LYS A 559 -8.31 -22.45 20.04
C LYS A 559 -7.24 -23.33 20.68
N PHE A 560 -7.23 -23.45 22.01
CA PHE A 560 -6.25 -24.30 22.70
C PHE A 560 -6.86 -25.11 23.85
N VAL A 561 -7.72 -26.09 23.52
CA VAL A 561 -7.91 -27.33 24.29
C VAL A 561 -8.38 -28.44 23.33
N PRO A 562 -8.01 -29.71 23.52
CA PRO A 562 -6.70 -30.30 23.80
C PRO A 562 -5.79 -30.40 22.56
#